data_AF-A0A843LTU1-F1
#
_entry.id   AF-A0A843LTU1-F1
#
_cell.length_a   1.000
_cell.length_b   1.000
_cell.length_c   1.000
_cell.angle_alpha   90.00
_cell.angle_beta   90.00
_cell.angle_gamma   90.00
#
_symmetry.space_group_name_H-M   'P 1'
#
loop_
_entity.id
_entity.type
_entity.pdbx_description
1 polymer ?
#
loop_
_entity_poly.entity_id
_entity_poly.type
_entity_poly.pdbx_seq_one_letter_code
_entity_poly.pdbx_strand_id
1 'polypeptide(L)'
;MIKVYVSRFDREVDSEPHLECYEIEQTPQMKVLDAINAINEKYDADISIRSSCRAGQCGSCGILFNGNGALACQKDIKDGAIIEPQNFPVIKDLIVDKSQIEQEVKDLQLSLNPQRHDDDLNENLTPENIKNTKKVRSCIECYSCFATCPVIKFIKTKFGGPYIMRYLSKFESDPRDEFDRLDESLKEGLYKCTSCGKCKAVCPKDINTFGDAIERLREIACKEGKGPLPEHVAFKENIEKTGRSIKAEGPSFIEEVKNDNGSKIALFTGCMVDNKLHHIGEALIDVLEANGITIDIPEGQVCCGSPLIRTGQTDMVQELVDKNNEVFRDYDTVLTICAGCGSTLKNDHPKYGSNLNVMDISEFLVDKLDTDKMKELNTTVTWHDPCHLGRGQGIKGQPRDILEQIPGVTFKEMKYPCQCCGAGGGIKAGHPEIAMTLAKEKAKMIEDTGAESVITICPFCQYNIQDGLDAIDREDIKAMNIIELLQLAYQKD
;
A
#
# COMPACT_ATOMS: atom_id res chain seq x y z
N MET A 1 32.09 -11.87 -5.76
CA MET A 1 31.18 -12.88 -6.33
C MET A 1 29.81 -12.68 -5.71
N ILE A 2 28.74 -12.84 -6.49
CA ILE A 2 27.36 -12.83 -6.02
C ILE A 2 26.62 -14.05 -6.54
N LYS A 3 25.65 -14.53 -5.76
CA LYS A 3 24.68 -15.56 -6.13
C LYS A 3 23.43 -14.91 -6.72
N VAL A 4 23.05 -15.38 -7.90
CA VAL A 4 21.86 -14.92 -8.62
C VAL A 4 20.98 -16.13 -8.91
N TYR A 5 19.73 -16.05 -8.48
CA TYR A 5 18.72 -17.07 -8.71
C TYR A 5 17.83 -16.63 -9.86
N VAL A 6 17.74 -17.45 -10.91
CA VAL A 6 16.92 -17.16 -12.09
C VAL A 6 15.88 -18.25 -12.23
N SER A 7 14.61 -17.85 -12.39
CA SER A 7 13.53 -18.77 -12.74
C SER A 7 13.71 -19.22 -14.18
N ARG A 8 13.83 -20.53 -14.35
CA ARG A 8 13.96 -21.23 -15.62
C ARG A 8 12.68 -21.97 -15.93
N PHE A 9 12.32 -21.97 -17.20
CA PHE A 9 11.16 -22.70 -17.71
C PHE A 9 11.17 -22.65 -19.23
N ASP A 10 10.86 -23.74 -19.90
CA ASP A 10 10.55 -23.75 -21.32
C ASP A 10 9.25 -24.52 -21.53
N ARG A 11 8.23 -23.83 -22.05
CA ARG A 11 6.89 -24.38 -22.23
C ARG A 11 6.85 -25.64 -23.12
N GLU A 12 7.84 -25.82 -23.99
CA GLU A 12 7.89 -26.98 -24.90
C GLU A 12 8.42 -28.25 -24.21
N VAL A 13 9.18 -28.12 -23.12
CA VAL A 13 9.90 -29.25 -22.50
C VAL A 13 9.63 -29.41 -21.00
N ASP A 14 9.39 -28.33 -20.27
CA ASP A 14 9.25 -28.34 -18.81
C ASP A 14 7.78 -28.44 -18.39
N SER A 15 7.55 -29.18 -17.29
CA SER A 15 6.21 -29.25 -16.68
C SER A 15 5.95 -28.07 -15.74
N GLU A 16 6.97 -27.60 -15.02
CA GLU A 16 6.86 -26.48 -14.07
C GLU A 16 8.15 -25.66 -14.01
N PRO A 17 8.09 -24.35 -13.66
CA PRO A 17 9.29 -23.54 -13.49
C PRO A 17 10.15 -23.99 -12.30
N HIS A 18 11.47 -23.89 -12.43
CA HIS A 18 12.43 -24.14 -11.35
C HIS A 18 13.41 -22.97 -11.18
N LEU A 19 14.04 -22.88 -10.02
CA LEU A 19 15.08 -21.87 -9.76
C LEU A 19 16.46 -22.47 -9.94
N GLU A 20 17.29 -21.83 -10.75
CA GLU A 20 18.71 -22.14 -10.89
C GLU A 20 19.57 -21.05 -10.27
N CYS A 21 20.68 -21.44 -9.64
CA CYS A 21 21.60 -20.53 -8.97
C CYS A 21 22.92 -20.41 -9.76
N TYR A 22 23.34 -19.17 -9.99
CA TYR A 22 24.55 -18.84 -10.72
C TYR A 22 25.46 -17.93 -9.90
N GLU A 23 26.77 -18.16 -9.98
CA GLU A 23 27.78 -17.34 -9.31
C GLU A 23 28.53 -16.47 -10.31
N ILE A 24 28.34 -15.15 -10.25
CA ILE A 24 29.01 -14.20 -11.15
C ILE A 24 29.83 -13.18 -10.38
N GLU A 25 30.79 -12.55 -11.05
CA GLU A 25 31.51 -11.41 -10.51
C GLU A 25 30.61 -10.17 -10.60
N GLN A 26 30.40 -9.47 -9.47
CA GLN A 26 29.63 -8.24 -9.45
C GLN A 26 30.52 -7.06 -9.81
N THR A 27 30.14 -6.29 -10.83
CA THR A 27 30.82 -5.04 -11.20
C THR A 27 30.08 -3.82 -10.64
N PRO A 28 30.76 -2.68 -10.48
CA PRO A 28 30.10 -1.43 -10.10
C PRO A 28 29.00 -1.08 -11.10
N GLN A 29 27.82 -0.72 -10.59
CA GLN A 29 26.63 -0.34 -11.39
C GLN A 29 26.02 -1.46 -12.25
N MET A 30 26.43 -2.72 -12.05
CA MET A 30 25.84 -3.87 -12.74
C MET A 30 24.32 -3.90 -12.57
N LYS A 31 23.61 -3.93 -13.70
CA LYS A 31 22.16 -4.08 -13.72
C LYS A 31 21.78 -5.55 -13.86
N VAL A 32 20.53 -5.86 -13.55
CA VAL A 32 19.98 -7.21 -13.70
C VAL A 32 20.15 -7.74 -15.14
N LEU A 33 19.99 -6.89 -16.15
CA LEU A 33 20.20 -7.29 -17.55
C LEU A 33 21.67 -7.65 -17.82
N ASP A 34 22.62 -6.93 -17.23
CA ASP A 34 24.05 -7.23 -17.39
C ASP A 34 24.41 -8.55 -16.72
N ALA A 35 23.84 -8.80 -15.54
CA ALA A 35 23.99 -10.07 -14.84
C ALA A 35 23.47 -11.26 -15.64
N ILE A 36 22.29 -11.15 -16.27
CA ILE A 36 21.75 -12.21 -17.14
C ILE A 36 22.70 -12.48 -18.31
N ASN A 37 23.21 -11.43 -18.96
CA ASN A 37 24.16 -11.59 -20.06
C ASN A 37 25.48 -12.26 -19.58
N ALA A 38 25.99 -11.86 -18.42
CA ALA A 38 27.19 -12.45 -17.82
C ALA A 38 26.99 -13.93 -17.45
N ILE A 39 25.79 -14.31 -16.99
CA ILE A 39 25.44 -15.70 -16.73
C ILE A 39 25.43 -16.49 -18.04
N ASN A 40 24.77 -15.99 -19.08
CA ASN A 40 24.74 -16.65 -20.39
C ASN A 40 26.14 -16.81 -20.99
N GLU A 41 27.00 -15.78 -20.90
CA GLU A 41 28.38 -15.85 -21.40
C GLU A 41 29.24 -16.84 -20.61
N LYS A 42 29.12 -16.86 -19.28
CA LYS A 42 29.95 -17.71 -18.42
C LYS A 42 29.52 -19.18 -18.43
N TYR A 43 28.22 -19.44 -18.47
CA TYR A 43 27.65 -20.77 -18.23
C TYR A 43 26.99 -21.41 -19.46
N ASP A 44 26.89 -20.68 -20.58
CA ASP A 44 26.09 -21.11 -21.74
C ASP A 44 24.64 -21.46 -21.35
N ALA A 45 24.08 -20.68 -20.41
CA ALA A 45 22.82 -21.00 -19.74
C ALA A 45 21.57 -20.83 -20.63
N ASP A 46 21.68 -20.13 -21.75
CA ASP A 46 20.58 -19.80 -22.68
C ASP A 46 19.33 -19.18 -22.02
N ILE A 47 19.54 -18.30 -21.02
CA ILE A 47 18.46 -17.59 -20.34
C ILE A 47 17.81 -16.59 -21.30
N SER A 48 16.51 -16.76 -21.54
CA SER A 48 15.73 -15.95 -22.47
C SER A 48 15.05 -14.76 -21.79
N ILE A 49 15.26 -13.54 -22.31
CA ILE A 49 14.61 -12.31 -21.87
C ILE A 49 14.35 -11.36 -23.05
N ARG A 50 13.20 -10.69 -23.07
CA ARG A 50 12.96 -9.59 -24.01
C ARG A 50 13.73 -8.34 -23.58
N SER A 51 14.58 -7.79 -24.43
CA SER A 51 15.23 -6.50 -24.19
C SER A 51 15.43 -5.74 -25.49
N SER A 52 15.41 -4.41 -25.44
CA SER A 52 15.53 -3.55 -26.62
C SER A 52 16.37 -2.30 -26.32
N CYS A 53 15.76 -1.20 -25.84
CA CYS A 53 16.43 0.10 -25.78
C CYS A 53 17.55 0.26 -24.72
N ARG A 54 17.56 -0.60 -23.69
CA ARG A 54 18.42 -0.50 -22.48
C ARG A 54 18.40 0.84 -21.72
N ALA A 55 17.52 1.77 -22.07
CA ALA A 55 17.44 3.13 -21.52
C ALA A 55 16.19 3.38 -20.64
N GLY A 56 15.47 2.31 -20.25
CA GLY A 56 14.24 2.44 -19.46
C GLY A 56 13.09 3.16 -20.19
N GLN A 57 13.05 3.10 -21.53
CA GLN A 57 12.04 3.78 -22.35
C GLN A 57 11.04 2.81 -23.01
N CYS A 58 11.49 1.63 -23.46
CA CYS A 58 10.64 0.70 -24.21
C CYS A 58 9.79 -0.25 -23.34
N GLY A 59 10.10 -0.39 -22.04
CA GLY A 59 9.41 -1.33 -21.15
C GLY A 59 9.66 -2.83 -21.40
N SER A 60 10.34 -3.23 -22.47
CA SER A 60 10.44 -4.64 -22.91
C SER A 60 11.08 -5.59 -21.90
N CYS A 61 12.07 -5.13 -21.13
CA CYS A 61 12.78 -5.92 -20.12
C CYS A 61 12.10 -5.91 -18.74
N GLY A 62 10.77 -5.86 -18.71
CA GLY A 62 9.99 -5.96 -17.47
C GLY A 62 10.09 -7.36 -16.88
N ILE A 63 10.41 -7.45 -15.60
CA ILE A 63 10.57 -8.71 -14.83
C ILE A 63 9.99 -8.55 -13.43
N LEU A 64 9.94 -9.65 -12.67
CA LEU A 64 9.90 -9.61 -11.21
C LEU A 64 11.32 -9.74 -10.66
N PHE A 65 11.68 -8.85 -9.75
CA PHE A 65 12.94 -8.85 -9.00
C PHE A 65 12.60 -8.90 -7.51
N ASN A 66 13.00 -9.98 -6.84
CA ASN A 66 12.62 -10.28 -5.45
C ASN A 66 11.10 -10.09 -5.23
N GLY A 67 10.29 -10.68 -6.10
CA GLY A 67 8.81 -10.61 -6.05
C GLY A 67 8.17 -9.27 -6.41
N ASN A 68 8.93 -8.28 -6.88
CA ASN A 68 8.40 -6.95 -7.26
C ASN A 68 8.72 -6.58 -8.71
N GLY A 69 7.79 -5.88 -9.37
CA GLY A 69 7.99 -5.43 -10.75
C GLY A 69 9.22 -4.52 -10.88
N ALA A 70 10.04 -4.76 -11.89
CA ALA A 70 11.22 -3.95 -12.17
C ALA A 70 11.58 -3.98 -13.66
N LEU A 71 12.43 -3.05 -14.10
CA LEU A 71 13.08 -3.11 -15.41
C LEU A 71 14.49 -3.69 -15.23
N ALA A 72 14.78 -4.81 -15.90
CA ALA A 72 16.08 -5.46 -15.80
C ALA A 72 17.24 -4.53 -16.19
N CYS A 73 17.04 -3.63 -17.17
CA CYS A 73 18.06 -2.67 -17.60
C CYS A 73 18.28 -1.47 -16.65
N GLN A 74 17.48 -1.32 -15.58
CA GLN A 74 17.59 -0.20 -14.64
C GLN A 74 17.86 -0.67 -13.22
N LYS A 75 17.39 -1.86 -12.87
CA LYS A 75 17.48 -2.40 -11.52
C LYS A 75 18.90 -2.87 -11.22
N ASP A 76 19.47 -2.35 -10.14
CA ASP A 76 20.74 -2.84 -9.59
C ASP A 76 20.59 -4.26 -9.07
N ILE A 77 21.64 -5.07 -9.25
CA ILE A 77 21.72 -6.42 -8.72
C ILE A 77 22.56 -6.47 -7.43
N LYS A 78 22.20 -7.37 -6.52
CA LYS A 78 22.91 -7.65 -5.26
C LYS A 78 22.98 -9.16 -5.05
N ASP A 79 23.83 -9.59 -4.12
CA ASP A 79 23.89 -10.98 -3.69
C ASP A 79 22.53 -11.50 -3.22
N GLY A 80 22.21 -12.75 -3.57
CA GLY A 80 20.93 -13.37 -3.27
C GLY A 80 19.75 -12.87 -4.11
N ALA A 81 20.00 -12.18 -5.23
CA ALA A 81 18.94 -11.69 -6.10
C ALA A 81 18.12 -12.84 -6.71
N ILE A 82 16.80 -12.69 -6.72
CA ILE A 82 15.85 -13.60 -7.36
C ILE A 82 15.20 -12.88 -8.54
N ILE A 83 15.33 -13.46 -9.73
CA ILE A 83 14.82 -12.93 -10.99
C ILE A 83 13.77 -13.90 -11.53
N GLU A 84 12.55 -13.39 -11.71
CA GLU A 84 11.37 -14.17 -12.10
C GLU A 84 10.65 -13.50 -13.29
N PRO A 85 9.93 -14.27 -14.11
CA PRO A 85 9.04 -13.70 -15.13
C PRO A 85 7.95 -12.84 -14.50
N GLN A 86 7.37 -11.94 -15.30
CA GLN A 86 6.16 -11.22 -14.89
C GLN A 86 4.98 -12.19 -14.70
N ASN A 87 3.99 -11.82 -13.89
CA ASN A 87 2.82 -12.67 -13.58
C ASN A 87 1.85 -12.81 -14.77
N PHE A 88 2.30 -13.54 -15.79
CA PHE A 88 1.66 -13.88 -17.05
C PHE A 88 2.10 -15.31 -17.43
N PRO A 89 1.40 -15.99 -18.35
CA PRO A 89 1.86 -17.29 -18.84
C PRO A 89 3.29 -17.21 -19.40
N VAL A 90 4.19 -18.05 -18.89
CA VAL A 90 5.60 -18.06 -19.29
C VAL A 90 5.74 -18.82 -20.61
N ILE A 91 6.51 -18.24 -21.55
CA ILE A 91 6.88 -18.89 -22.83
C ILE A 91 8.22 -19.59 -22.64
N LYS A 92 9.25 -18.83 -22.28
CA LYS A 92 10.60 -19.33 -21.96
C LYS A 92 11.30 -18.37 -21.00
N ASP A 93 11.75 -18.88 -19.86
CA ASP A 93 12.44 -18.18 -18.78
C ASP A 93 11.72 -16.88 -18.36
N LEU A 94 12.22 -15.73 -18.80
CA LEU A 94 11.70 -14.40 -18.44
C LEU A 94 10.79 -13.82 -19.54
N ILE A 95 10.56 -14.56 -20.63
CA ILE A 95 9.64 -14.19 -21.71
C ILE A 95 8.25 -14.72 -21.37
N VAL A 96 7.26 -13.82 -21.39
CA VAL A 96 5.87 -14.12 -21.07
C VAL A 96 4.92 -13.77 -22.22
N ASP A 97 3.78 -14.43 -22.26
CA ASP A 97 2.68 -14.14 -23.19
C ASP A 97 1.77 -13.05 -22.63
N LYS A 98 1.67 -11.93 -23.37
CA LYS A 98 0.86 -10.76 -23.02
C LYS A 98 -0.39 -10.64 -23.91
N SER A 99 -0.63 -11.60 -24.79
CA SER A 99 -1.66 -11.52 -25.82
C SER A 99 -3.05 -11.28 -25.24
N GLN A 100 -3.37 -11.86 -24.07
CA GLN A 100 -4.66 -11.64 -23.41
C GLN A 100 -4.87 -10.18 -23.00
N ILE A 101 -3.94 -9.59 -22.23
CA ILE A 101 -4.08 -8.20 -21.77
C ILE A 101 -3.98 -7.20 -22.94
N GLU A 102 -3.20 -7.53 -23.97
CA GLU A 102 -3.14 -6.75 -25.20
C GLU A 102 -4.46 -6.79 -25.96
N GLN A 103 -5.17 -7.93 -25.96
CA GLN A 103 -6.50 -8.02 -26.54
C GLN A 103 -7.53 -7.23 -25.73
N GLU A 104 -7.52 -7.35 -24.40
CA GLU A 104 -8.38 -6.56 -23.52
C GLU A 104 -8.20 -5.05 -23.78
N VAL A 105 -6.95 -4.58 -23.94
CA VAL A 105 -6.67 -3.18 -24.28
C VAL A 105 -7.17 -2.78 -25.67
N LYS A 106 -7.15 -3.68 -26.66
CA LYS A 106 -7.71 -3.40 -28.00
C LYS A 106 -9.23 -3.32 -27.98
N ASP A 107 -9.87 -4.09 -27.11
CA ASP A 107 -11.32 -4.10 -26.95
C ASP A 107 -11.82 -2.83 -26.23
N LEU A 108 -10.96 -2.17 -25.45
CA LEU A 108 -11.20 -0.82 -24.97
C LEU A 108 -11.17 0.17 -26.14
N GLN A 109 -12.15 1.09 -26.21
CA GLN A 109 -12.23 2.10 -27.27
C GLN A 109 -11.19 3.22 -27.13
N LEU A 110 -9.89 2.92 -27.09
CA LEU A 110 -8.82 3.85 -26.69
C LEU A 110 -8.41 4.89 -27.76
N SER A 111 -9.33 5.30 -28.62
CA SER A 111 -9.23 6.49 -29.47
C SER A 111 -10.02 7.63 -28.86
N LEU A 112 -9.60 8.88 -29.08
CA LEU A 112 -10.43 10.03 -28.74
C LEU A 112 -11.76 9.94 -29.49
N ASN A 113 -12.86 10.17 -28.79
CA ASN A 113 -14.20 10.09 -29.35
C ASN A 113 -14.95 11.42 -29.12
N PRO A 114 -14.65 12.46 -29.91
CA PRO A 114 -15.40 13.71 -29.86
C PRO A 114 -16.74 13.53 -30.59
N GLN A 115 -17.86 13.92 -29.97
CA GLN A 115 -19.16 14.03 -30.67
C GLN A 115 -19.28 15.38 -31.42
N ARG A 116 -18.38 16.34 -31.18
CA ARG A 116 -18.32 17.63 -31.92
C ARG A 116 -17.53 17.51 -33.22
N HIS A 117 -17.92 18.32 -34.23
CA HIS A 117 -17.30 18.37 -35.56
C HIS A 117 -15.80 18.74 -35.51
N ASP A 118 -15.04 18.29 -36.51
CA ASP A 118 -13.57 18.40 -36.65
C ASP A 118 -12.97 19.80 -36.34
N ASP A 119 -13.74 20.89 -36.44
CA ASP A 119 -13.26 22.24 -36.19
C ASP A 119 -12.89 22.52 -34.71
N ASP A 120 -13.46 21.76 -33.75
CA ASP A 120 -13.18 21.86 -32.30
C ASP A 120 -11.93 21.04 -31.87
N LEU A 121 -11.38 20.19 -32.74
CA LEU A 121 -10.11 19.48 -32.45
C LEU A 121 -8.90 20.44 -32.34
N ASN A 122 -9.07 21.68 -32.80
CA ASN A 122 -8.12 22.78 -32.66
C ASN A 122 -8.20 23.48 -31.29
N GLU A 123 -9.09 23.07 -30.38
CA GLU A 123 -9.03 23.55 -29.00
C GLU A 123 -7.70 23.13 -28.38
N ASN A 124 -6.84 24.13 -28.16
CA ASN A 124 -5.53 23.93 -27.57
C ASN A 124 -5.71 23.39 -26.15
N LEU A 125 -5.17 22.19 -25.90
CA LEU A 125 -4.99 21.68 -24.55
C LEU A 125 -4.18 22.69 -23.73
N THR A 126 -4.83 23.32 -22.76
CA THR A 126 -4.12 24.23 -21.86
C THR A 126 -3.25 23.43 -20.88
N PRO A 127 -2.20 24.06 -20.30
CA PRO A 127 -1.44 23.45 -19.21
C PRO A 127 -2.32 22.93 -18.06
N GLU A 128 -3.42 23.61 -17.76
CA GLU A 128 -4.36 23.17 -16.72
C GLU A 128 -5.13 21.92 -17.15
N ASN A 129 -5.60 21.83 -18.40
CA ASN A 129 -6.29 20.64 -18.90
C ASN A 129 -5.41 19.39 -18.89
N ILE A 130 -4.10 19.52 -19.16
CA ILE A 130 -3.19 18.36 -19.17
C ILE A 130 -2.59 18.05 -17.81
N LYS A 131 -2.70 18.92 -16.82
CA LYS A 131 -2.07 18.76 -15.51
C LYS A 131 -2.37 17.40 -14.89
N ASN A 132 -3.64 16.99 -14.97
CA ASN A 132 -4.11 15.73 -14.41
C ASN A 132 -3.80 14.51 -15.30
N THR A 133 -3.63 14.68 -16.62
CA THR A 133 -3.38 13.54 -17.53
C THR A 133 -1.90 13.34 -17.87
N LYS A 134 -1.06 14.36 -17.76
CA LYS A 134 0.34 14.37 -18.22
C LYS A 134 1.15 13.22 -17.65
N LYS A 135 1.10 12.99 -16.33
CA LYS A 135 1.88 11.92 -15.69
C LYS A 135 1.35 10.54 -16.09
N VAL A 136 0.04 10.36 -16.07
CA VAL A 136 -0.66 9.11 -16.45
C VAL A 136 -0.36 8.71 -17.91
N ARG A 137 -0.11 9.69 -18.79
CA ARG A 137 0.29 9.49 -20.21
C ARG A 137 1.73 9.00 -20.40
N SER A 138 2.61 9.12 -19.40
CA SER A 138 4.02 8.73 -19.52
C SER A 138 4.29 7.23 -19.42
N CYS A 139 3.23 6.39 -19.42
CA CYS A 139 3.34 4.95 -19.34
C CYS A 139 4.16 4.38 -20.51
N ILE A 140 5.08 3.48 -20.19
CA ILE A 140 5.93 2.76 -21.17
C ILE A 140 5.56 1.28 -21.30
N GLU A 141 4.37 0.90 -20.82
CA GLU A 141 3.81 -0.45 -21.00
C GLU A 141 4.77 -1.57 -20.53
N CYS A 142 5.49 -1.31 -19.44
CA CYS A 142 6.40 -2.30 -18.84
C CYS A 142 5.69 -3.35 -17.98
N TYR A 143 4.38 -3.18 -17.72
CA TYR A 143 3.53 -4.06 -16.90
C TYR A 143 3.98 -4.27 -15.44
N SER A 144 5.00 -3.56 -14.92
CA SER A 144 5.46 -3.71 -13.53
C SER A 144 4.34 -3.50 -12.51
N CYS A 145 3.45 -2.51 -12.74
CA CYS A 145 2.32 -2.23 -11.86
C CYS A 145 1.29 -3.37 -11.86
N PHE A 146 1.06 -4.00 -13.02
CA PHE A 146 0.12 -5.10 -13.18
C PHE A 146 0.68 -6.36 -12.52
N ALA A 147 1.91 -6.73 -12.86
CA ALA A 147 2.59 -7.92 -12.33
C ALA A 147 2.76 -7.90 -10.79
N THR A 148 2.88 -6.72 -10.19
CA THR A 148 3.02 -6.60 -8.72
C THR A 148 1.68 -6.53 -7.98
N CYS A 149 0.56 -6.27 -8.67
CA CYS A 149 -0.71 -5.98 -8.03
C CYS A 149 -1.24 -7.19 -7.25
N PRO A 150 -1.52 -7.07 -5.93
CA PRO A 150 -2.05 -8.17 -5.12
C PRO A 150 -3.36 -8.73 -5.66
N VAL A 151 -4.24 -7.83 -6.09
CA VAL A 151 -5.59 -8.17 -6.54
C VAL A 151 -5.51 -8.98 -7.84
N ILE A 152 -4.73 -8.51 -8.81
CA ILE A 152 -4.49 -9.24 -10.06
C ILE A 152 -3.84 -10.60 -9.81
N LYS A 153 -2.90 -10.67 -8.85
CA LYS A 153 -2.18 -11.92 -8.55
C LYS A 153 -3.06 -13.00 -7.92
N PHE A 154 -3.94 -12.62 -6.99
CA PHE A 154 -4.63 -13.60 -6.12
C PHE A 154 -6.13 -13.70 -6.35
N ILE A 155 -6.75 -12.73 -7.03
CA ILE A 155 -8.20 -12.67 -7.22
C ILE A 155 -8.55 -13.09 -8.66
N LYS A 156 -9.48 -14.03 -8.78
CA LYS A 156 -9.94 -14.57 -10.07
C LYS A 156 -11.13 -13.81 -10.67
N THR A 157 -11.68 -12.83 -9.95
CA THR A 157 -12.80 -12.02 -10.45
C THR A 157 -12.30 -10.86 -11.30
N LYS A 158 -13.14 -10.39 -12.24
CA LYS A 158 -12.77 -9.33 -13.18
C LYS A 158 -12.30 -8.06 -12.45
N PHE A 159 -11.06 -7.66 -12.68
CA PHE A 159 -10.48 -6.37 -12.31
C PHE A 159 -9.41 -6.02 -13.32
N GLY A 160 -9.54 -4.90 -14.03
CA GLY A 160 -8.57 -4.50 -15.06
C GLY A 160 -7.20 -4.08 -14.51
N GLY A 161 -7.08 -3.92 -13.19
CA GLY A 161 -5.81 -3.62 -12.55
C GLY A 161 -5.35 -2.18 -12.76
N PRO A 162 -4.18 -1.83 -12.19
CA PRO A 162 -3.63 -0.48 -12.35
C PRO A 162 -3.34 -0.14 -13.83
N TYR A 163 -3.06 -1.13 -14.67
CA TYR A 163 -2.73 -0.90 -16.08
C TYR A 163 -3.93 -0.38 -16.89
N ILE A 164 -5.07 -1.08 -16.85
CA ILE A 164 -6.29 -0.67 -17.57
C ILE A 164 -6.88 0.61 -16.95
N MET A 165 -6.95 0.70 -15.62
CA MET A 165 -7.49 1.90 -14.94
C MET A 165 -6.73 3.18 -15.32
N ARG A 166 -5.42 3.05 -15.56
CA ARG A 166 -4.60 4.14 -16.06
C ARG A 166 -4.95 4.55 -17.51
N TYR A 167 -5.29 3.61 -18.40
CA TYR A 167 -5.81 3.98 -19.73
C TYR A 167 -7.12 4.73 -19.61
N LEU A 168 -8.08 4.17 -18.86
CA LEU A 168 -9.42 4.76 -18.72
C LEU A 168 -9.35 6.16 -18.12
N SER A 169 -8.59 6.34 -17.03
CA SER A 169 -8.38 7.67 -16.44
C SER A 169 -7.70 8.67 -17.37
N LYS A 170 -6.77 8.23 -18.23
CA LYS A 170 -6.12 9.12 -19.20
C LYS A 170 -7.14 9.77 -20.14
N PHE A 171 -8.13 9.00 -20.59
CA PHE A 171 -9.16 9.45 -21.52
C PHE A 171 -10.27 10.20 -20.79
N GLU A 172 -10.75 9.68 -19.66
CA GLU A 172 -11.77 10.35 -18.83
C GLU A 172 -11.38 11.77 -18.43
N SER A 173 -10.08 11.99 -18.17
CA SER A 173 -9.56 13.30 -17.78
C SER A 173 -9.08 14.15 -18.97
N ASP A 174 -9.28 13.71 -20.22
CA ASP A 174 -9.01 14.50 -21.43
C ASP A 174 -10.31 15.21 -21.86
N PRO A 175 -10.37 16.55 -21.85
CA PRO A 175 -11.61 17.27 -22.14
C PRO A 175 -12.12 17.10 -23.58
N ARG A 176 -11.31 16.49 -24.46
CA ARG A 176 -11.67 16.22 -25.86
C ARG A 176 -12.33 14.85 -26.05
N ASP A 177 -12.35 14.01 -25.03
CA ASP A 177 -12.97 12.70 -25.09
C ASP A 177 -14.38 12.79 -24.49
N GLU A 178 -15.40 12.46 -25.28
CA GLU A 178 -16.81 12.53 -24.85
C GLU A 178 -17.42 11.12 -24.67
N PHE A 179 -16.59 10.07 -24.75
CA PHE A 179 -17.01 8.71 -24.45
C PHE A 179 -17.02 8.45 -22.94
N ASP A 180 -18.00 7.69 -22.44
CA ASP A 180 -18.14 7.38 -21.01
C ASP A 180 -17.07 6.36 -20.55
N ARG A 181 -15.85 6.83 -20.30
CA ARG A 181 -14.74 5.98 -19.80
C ARG A 181 -14.96 5.57 -18.36
N LEU A 182 -15.70 6.39 -17.62
CA LEU A 182 -16.09 6.09 -16.26
C LEU A 182 -16.93 4.82 -16.18
N ASP A 183 -17.96 4.66 -17.02
CA ASP A 183 -18.77 3.44 -17.07
C ASP A 183 -17.92 2.19 -17.40
N GLU A 184 -17.00 2.31 -18.37
CA GLU A 184 -16.04 1.24 -18.64
C GLU A 184 -15.16 0.93 -17.43
N SER A 185 -14.71 1.95 -16.69
CA SER A 185 -13.91 1.73 -15.47
C SER A 185 -14.68 1.01 -14.38
N LEU A 186 -15.99 1.28 -14.25
CA LEU A 186 -16.87 0.58 -13.31
C LEU A 186 -17.01 -0.90 -13.70
N LYS A 187 -17.24 -1.19 -15.00
CA LYS A 187 -17.28 -2.57 -15.54
C LYS A 187 -15.95 -3.31 -15.39
N GLU A 188 -14.83 -2.58 -15.44
CA GLU A 188 -13.48 -3.10 -15.19
C GLU A 188 -13.14 -3.24 -13.70
N GLY A 189 -14.09 -2.97 -12.80
CA GLY A 189 -13.93 -3.20 -11.36
C GLY A 189 -13.19 -2.07 -10.63
N LEU A 190 -13.49 -0.81 -10.93
CA LEU A 190 -12.88 0.38 -10.30
C LEU A 190 -12.77 0.29 -8.76
N TYR A 191 -13.78 -0.26 -8.10
CA TYR A 191 -13.82 -0.38 -6.64
C TYR A 191 -13.09 -1.60 -6.06
N LYS A 192 -12.43 -2.43 -6.89
CA LYS A 192 -11.65 -3.61 -6.45
C LYS A 192 -10.18 -3.32 -6.12
N CYS A 193 -9.71 -2.09 -6.34
CA CYS A 193 -8.37 -1.67 -5.90
C CYS A 193 -8.31 -1.41 -4.39
N THR A 194 -7.30 -1.97 -3.71
CA THR A 194 -7.03 -1.76 -2.28
C THR A 194 -6.36 -0.43 -1.94
N SER A 195 -6.06 0.41 -2.94
CA SER A 195 -5.25 1.63 -2.80
C SER A 195 -3.90 1.41 -2.10
N CYS A 196 -3.33 0.20 -2.16
CA CYS A 196 -2.12 -0.14 -1.41
C CYS A 196 -0.84 0.57 -1.93
N GLY A 197 -0.88 1.18 -3.11
CA GLY A 197 0.24 1.95 -3.68
C GLY A 197 1.40 1.14 -4.24
N LYS A 198 1.32 -0.20 -4.30
CA LYS A 198 2.41 -1.04 -4.85
C LYS A 198 2.70 -0.70 -6.32
N CYS A 199 1.67 -0.34 -7.10
CA CYS A 199 1.81 0.12 -8.48
C CYS A 199 2.67 1.39 -8.63
N LYS A 200 2.52 2.37 -7.72
CA LYS A 200 3.36 3.59 -7.68
C LYS A 200 4.80 3.24 -7.35
N ALA A 201 5.00 2.37 -6.34
CA ALA A 201 6.33 2.01 -5.85
C ALA A 201 7.22 1.30 -6.88
N VAL A 202 6.62 0.60 -7.85
CA VAL A 202 7.35 -0.14 -8.91
C VAL A 202 7.36 0.56 -10.27
N CYS A 203 6.72 1.74 -10.39
CA CYS A 203 6.60 2.40 -11.68
C CYS A 203 7.91 3.11 -12.06
N PRO A 204 8.61 2.72 -13.14
CA PRO A 204 9.87 3.36 -13.55
C PRO A 204 9.68 4.79 -14.10
N LYS A 205 8.43 5.24 -14.23
CA LYS A 205 8.05 6.59 -14.67
C LYS A 205 7.40 7.39 -13.57
N ASP A 206 7.44 6.90 -12.33
CA ASP A 206 6.85 7.51 -11.12
C ASP A 206 5.36 7.86 -11.28
N ILE A 207 4.61 7.05 -12.02
CA ILE A 207 3.17 7.26 -12.19
C ILE A 207 2.48 6.82 -10.90
N ASN A 208 1.77 7.75 -10.26
CA ASN A 208 0.93 7.45 -9.10
C ASN A 208 -0.41 6.87 -9.56
N THR A 209 -0.42 5.65 -10.09
CA THR A 209 -1.63 5.06 -10.70
C THR A 209 -2.80 4.89 -9.72
N PHE A 210 -2.55 4.61 -8.44
CA PHE A 210 -3.65 4.47 -7.51
C PHE A 210 -4.31 5.82 -7.18
N GLY A 211 -3.53 6.89 -6.96
CA GLY A 211 -4.07 8.21 -6.66
C GLY A 211 -4.53 8.97 -7.91
N ASP A 212 -3.65 9.09 -8.90
CA ASP A 212 -3.86 9.92 -10.09
C ASP A 212 -4.73 9.24 -11.17
N ALA A 213 -5.06 7.96 -11.01
CA ALA A 213 -6.00 7.29 -11.91
C ALA A 213 -7.18 6.67 -11.16
N ILE A 214 -6.94 5.72 -10.27
CA ILE A 214 -8.01 4.95 -9.63
C ILE A 214 -8.85 5.82 -8.67
N GLU A 215 -8.22 6.50 -7.71
CA GLU A 215 -8.93 7.35 -6.75
C GLU A 215 -9.57 8.56 -7.44
N ARG A 216 -8.94 9.11 -8.47
CA ARG A 216 -9.56 10.13 -9.33
C ARG A 216 -10.82 9.61 -10.02
N LEU A 217 -10.78 8.44 -10.65
CA LEU A 217 -11.96 7.84 -11.27
C LEU A 217 -13.07 7.62 -10.25
N ARG A 218 -12.74 7.22 -9.01
CA ARG A 218 -13.72 7.10 -7.91
C ARG A 218 -14.31 8.46 -7.53
N GLU A 219 -13.50 9.49 -7.46
CA GLU A 219 -13.96 10.86 -7.20
C GLU A 219 -14.93 11.35 -8.29
N ILE A 220 -14.61 11.12 -9.57
CA ILE A 220 -15.50 11.45 -10.70
C ILE A 220 -16.80 10.63 -10.59
N ALA A 221 -16.71 9.33 -10.27
CA ALA A 221 -17.89 8.50 -10.05
C ALA A 221 -18.83 9.05 -8.99
N CYS A 222 -18.30 9.51 -7.85
CA CYS A 222 -19.10 10.12 -6.80
C CYS A 222 -19.74 11.44 -7.27
N LYS A 223 -19.01 12.30 -7.98
CA LYS A 223 -19.53 13.57 -8.51
C LYS A 223 -20.66 13.37 -9.54
N GLU A 224 -20.58 12.30 -10.32
CA GLU A 224 -21.62 11.93 -11.31
C GLU A 224 -22.77 11.09 -10.72
N GLY A 225 -22.74 10.76 -9.43
CA GLY A 225 -23.75 9.90 -8.81
C GLY A 225 -23.70 8.43 -9.26
N LYS A 226 -22.61 8.01 -9.91
CA LYS A 226 -22.31 6.60 -10.29
C LYS A 226 -21.50 5.86 -9.22
N GLY A 227 -21.12 6.55 -8.15
CA GLY A 227 -20.42 6.01 -6.99
C GLY A 227 -20.78 6.78 -5.71
N PRO A 228 -20.23 6.39 -4.54
CA PRO A 228 -19.39 5.22 -4.33
C PRO A 228 -20.22 3.92 -4.36
N LEU A 229 -19.64 2.76 -3.99
CA LEU A 229 -20.46 1.57 -3.73
C LEU A 229 -21.46 1.82 -2.59
N PRO A 230 -22.65 1.19 -2.59
CA PRO A 230 -23.62 1.33 -1.50
C PRO A 230 -23.03 1.09 -0.11
N GLU A 231 -22.13 0.11 0.01
CA GLU A 231 -21.43 -0.25 1.25
C GLU A 231 -20.46 0.84 1.74
N HIS A 232 -20.02 1.75 0.85
CA HIS A 232 -19.11 2.85 1.18
C HIS A 232 -19.82 4.12 1.62
N VAL A 233 -21.11 4.28 1.31
CA VAL A 233 -21.92 5.45 1.70
C VAL A 233 -21.93 5.62 3.22
N ALA A 234 -21.96 4.50 3.95
CA ALA A 234 -21.96 4.49 5.41
C ALA A 234 -20.74 5.22 6.02
N PHE A 235 -19.60 5.29 5.33
CA PHE A 235 -18.44 6.04 5.84
C PHE A 235 -18.75 7.52 6.01
N LYS A 236 -19.37 8.14 5.00
CA LYS A 236 -19.73 9.56 5.05
C LYS A 236 -20.82 9.82 6.07
N GLU A 237 -21.88 9.01 6.05
CA GLU A 237 -23.00 9.15 7.01
C GLU A 237 -22.54 9.03 8.46
N ASN A 238 -21.63 8.09 8.76
CA ASN A 238 -21.09 7.96 10.12
C ASN A 238 -20.27 9.19 10.51
N ILE A 239 -19.44 9.72 9.59
CA ILE A 239 -18.62 10.91 9.88
C ILE A 239 -19.49 12.14 10.10
N GLU A 240 -20.53 12.35 9.31
CA GLU A 240 -21.46 13.47 9.50
C GLU A 240 -22.17 13.40 10.86
N LYS A 241 -22.54 12.20 11.30
CA LYS A 241 -23.26 11.99 12.56
C LYS A 241 -22.37 12.02 13.80
N THR A 242 -21.14 11.53 13.69
CA THR A 242 -20.30 11.19 14.86
C THR A 242 -18.88 11.75 14.79
N GLY A 243 -18.46 12.32 13.66
CA GLY A 243 -17.06 12.67 13.41
C GLY A 243 -16.14 11.46 13.20
N ARG A 244 -16.67 10.23 13.08
CA ARG A 244 -15.91 8.98 12.93
C ARG A 244 -16.40 8.14 11.75
N SER A 245 -15.50 7.42 11.08
CA SER A 245 -15.85 6.59 9.92
C SER A 245 -16.46 5.24 10.26
N ILE A 246 -16.43 4.85 11.54
CA ILE A 246 -16.99 3.61 12.04
C ILE A 246 -17.97 3.93 13.17
N LYS A 247 -18.99 3.08 13.34
CA LYS A 247 -19.93 3.20 14.46
C LYS A 247 -19.21 2.87 15.77
N ALA A 248 -19.55 3.61 16.82
CA ALA A 248 -19.10 3.30 18.17
C ALA A 248 -19.89 2.11 18.75
N GLU A 249 -19.20 1.27 19.53
CA GLU A 249 -19.80 0.15 20.28
C GLU A 249 -20.06 0.52 21.77
N GLY A 250 -19.69 1.74 22.17
CA GLY A 250 -19.80 2.28 23.54
C GLY A 250 -19.39 3.76 23.59
N PRO A 251 -19.03 4.28 24.79
CA PRO A 251 -18.31 5.56 24.92
C PRO A 251 -17.05 5.55 24.06
N SER A 252 -16.57 6.73 23.64
CA SER A 252 -15.29 6.82 22.91
C SER A 252 -14.10 6.76 23.86
N PHE A 253 -12.96 6.27 23.38
CA PHE A 253 -11.69 6.29 24.14
C PHE A 253 -11.32 7.69 24.63
N ILE A 254 -11.52 8.72 23.80
CA ILE A 254 -11.25 10.12 24.22
C ILE A 254 -12.11 10.53 25.43
N GLU A 255 -13.40 10.17 25.43
CA GLU A 255 -14.32 10.47 26.54
C GLU A 255 -13.98 9.69 27.82
N GLU A 256 -13.41 8.49 27.68
CA GLU A 256 -13.03 7.63 28.81
C GLU A 256 -11.77 8.15 29.51
N VAL A 257 -10.74 8.54 28.75
CA VAL A 257 -9.45 8.93 29.33
C VAL A 257 -9.44 10.39 29.81
N LYS A 258 -10.10 11.32 29.08
CA LYS A 258 -10.10 12.76 29.38
C LYS A 258 -8.71 13.32 29.71
N ASN A 259 -7.80 13.14 28.77
CA ASN A 259 -6.38 13.42 28.96
C ASN A 259 -6.03 14.84 28.49
N ASP A 260 -5.78 15.74 29.44
CA ASP A 260 -5.26 17.09 29.23
C ASP A 260 -4.15 17.37 30.26
N ASN A 261 -2.91 17.11 29.88
CA ASN A 261 -1.72 17.27 30.71
C ASN A 261 -0.97 18.58 30.44
N GLY A 262 -1.51 19.44 29.55
CA GLY A 262 -0.82 20.66 29.07
C GLY A 262 0.44 20.36 28.27
N SER A 263 0.51 19.19 27.63
CA SER A 263 1.63 18.79 26.77
C SER A 263 1.62 19.55 25.44
N LYS A 264 2.79 19.75 24.84
CA LYS A 264 2.91 20.25 23.46
C LYS A 264 2.84 19.14 22.42
N ILE A 265 2.67 17.89 22.86
CA ILE A 265 2.56 16.72 22.01
C ILE A 265 1.15 16.15 22.19
N ALA A 266 0.40 16.04 21.11
CA ALA A 266 -0.96 15.50 21.13
C ALA A 266 -1.08 14.20 20.34
N LEU A 267 -2.02 13.34 20.73
CA LEU A 267 -2.36 12.13 20.00
C LEU A 267 -3.60 12.32 19.11
N PHE A 268 -3.43 12.03 17.82
CA PHE A 268 -4.52 11.74 16.91
C PHE A 268 -4.90 10.26 17.01
N THR A 269 -6.01 9.97 17.70
CA THR A 269 -6.46 8.61 18.02
C THR A 269 -6.92 7.87 16.76
N GLY A 270 -7.59 8.59 15.86
CA GLY A 270 -8.23 8.02 14.69
C GLY A 270 -9.43 7.12 15.06
N CYS A 271 -10.16 6.65 14.05
CA CYS A 271 -11.49 6.07 14.30
C CYS A 271 -11.46 4.68 14.94
N MET A 272 -10.43 3.86 14.67
CA MET A 272 -10.39 2.49 15.19
C MET A 272 -10.06 2.45 16.67
N VAL A 273 -9.05 3.20 17.09
CA VAL A 273 -8.65 3.28 18.51
C VAL A 273 -9.76 3.92 19.31
N ASP A 274 -10.40 4.95 18.77
CA ASP A 274 -11.42 5.72 19.49
C ASP A 274 -12.74 4.98 19.71
N ASN A 275 -13.12 4.05 18.82
CA ASN A 275 -14.46 3.44 18.85
C ASN A 275 -14.46 1.90 18.98
N LYS A 276 -13.31 1.22 18.82
CA LYS A 276 -13.28 -0.25 18.72
C LYS A 276 -12.07 -0.92 19.38
N LEU A 277 -10.89 -0.29 19.34
CA LEU A 277 -9.63 -0.87 19.78
C LEU A 277 -9.00 0.01 20.87
N HIS A 278 -9.76 0.29 21.94
CA HIS A 278 -9.37 1.18 23.03
C HIS A 278 -8.08 0.69 23.72
N HIS A 279 -7.92 -0.63 23.85
CA HIS A 279 -6.72 -1.27 24.43
C HIS A 279 -5.41 -0.83 23.77
N ILE A 280 -5.41 -0.46 22.48
CA ILE A 280 -4.20 0.06 21.81
C ILE A 280 -3.85 1.47 22.33
N GLY A 281 -4.87 2.29 22.59
CA GLY A 281 -4.70 3.62 23.17
C GLY A 281 -4.28 3.56 24.63
N GLU A 282 -4.86 2.65 25.41
CA GLU A 282 -4.46 2.37 26.80
C GLU A 282 -3.01 1.88 26.86
N ALA A 283 -2.65 0.91 26.01
CA ALA A 283 -1.28 0.43 25.89
C ALA A 283 -0.28 1.54 25.53
N LEU A 284 -0.70 2.50 24.70
CA LEU A 284 0.15 3.65 24.38
C LEU A 284 0.41 4.53 25.60
N ILE A 285 -0.63 4.82 26.38
CA ILE A 285 -0.50 5.61 27.60
C ILE A 285 0.47 4.93 28.56
N ASP A 286 0.28 3.62 28.84
CA ASP A 286 1.15 2.85 29.72
C ASP A 286 2.62 2.89 29.26
N VAL A 287 2.87 2.69 27.96
CA VAL A 287 4.21 2.72 27.37
C VAL A 287 4.82 4.12 27.50
N LEU A 288 4.06 5.18 27.24
CA LEU A 288 4.57 6.55 27.37
C LEU A 288 4.88 6.91 28.83
N GLU A 289 4.00 6.56 29.76
CA GLU A 289 4.18 6.79 31.21
C GLU A 289 5.39 6.05 31.77
N ALA A 290 5.61 4.79 31.37
CA ALA A 290 6.79 4.01 31.76
C ALA A 290 8.11 4.68 31.31
N ASN A 291 8.06 5.43 30.21
CA ASN A 291 9.17 6.20 29.67
C ASN A 291 9.20 7.66 30.12
N GLY A 292 8.32 8.08 31.04
CA GLY A 292 8.26 9.44 31.55
C GLY A 292 7.83 10.48 30.51
N ILE A 293 7.06 10.06 29.51
CA ILE A 293 6.57 10.92 28.43
C ILE A 293 5.09 11.24 28.67
N THR A 294 4.74 12.51 28.60
CA THR A 294 3.35 12.99 28.68
C THR A 294 2.88 13.53 27.33
N ILE A 295 1.64 13.20 26.99
CA ILE A 295 0.93 13.68 25.81
C ILE A 295 -0.44 14.19 26.21
N ASP A 296 -1.10 14.92 25.33
CA ASP A 296 -2.51 15.28 25.44
C ASP A 296 -3.35 14.49 24.43
N ILE A 297 -4.61 14.24 24.75
CA ILE A 297 -5.56 13.61 23.84
C ILE A 297 -6.76 14.56 23.67
N PRO A 298 -6.65 15.56 22.77
CA PRO A 298 -7.64 16.62 22.69
C PRO A 298 -8.99 16.11 22.18
N GLU A 299 -10.05 16.58 22.84
CA GLU A 299 -11.44 16.43 22.39
C GLU A 299 -11.68 17.20 21.08
N GLY A 300 -12.72 16.81 20.33
CA GLY A 300 -13.14 17.51 19.11
C GLY A 300 -12.39 17.11 17.83
N GLN A 301 -11.30 16.34 17.90
CA GLN A 301 -10.67 15.76 16.70
C GLN A 301 -11.69 14.92 15.93
N VAL A 302 -11.65 14.98 14.59
CA VAL A 302 -12.55 14.25 13.68
C VAL A 302 -11.77 13.29 12.77
N CYS A 303 -12.48 12.40 12.08
CA CYS A 303 -11.89 11.45 11.13
C CYS A 303 -10.87 12.12 10.20
N CYS A 304 -9.73 11.46 9.98
CA CYS A 304 -8.70 11.96 9.05
C CYS A 304 -9.19 12.06 7.59
N GLY A 305 -10.35 11.50 7.24
CA GLY A 305 -10.90 11.52 5.89
C GLY A 305 -10.35 10.42 4.96
N SER A 306 -9.46 9.55 5.45
CA SER A 306 -8.87 8.49 4.61
C SER A 306 -9.91 7.61 3.91
N PRO A 307 -10.95 7.05 4.58
CA PRO A 307 -11.96 6.24 3.89
C PRO A 307 -12.65 6.99 2.75
N LEU A 308 -12.99 8.27 2.98
CA LEU A 308 -13.68 9.11 2.00
C LEU A 308 -12.83 9.34 0.74
N ILE A 309 -11.57 9.74 0.92
CA ILE A 309 -10.62 9.95 -0.19
C ILE A 309 -10.47 8.68 -1.01
N ARG A 310 -10.27 7.53 -0.34
CA ARG A 310 -10.04 6.25 -1.05
C ARG A 310 -11.27 5.73 -1.77
N THR A 311 -12.48 6.11 -1.35
CA THR A 311 -13.74 5.75 -2.02
C THR A 311 -14.28 6.85 -2.94
N GLY A 312 -13.58 7.98 -3.08
CA GLY A 312 -13.98 9.10 -3.96
C GLY A 312 -14.97 10.11 -3.36
N GLN A 313 -15.33 9.99 -2.09
CA GLN A 313 -16.29 10.87 -1.40
C GLN A 313 -15.61 12.17 -0.90
N THR A 314 -15.02 12.95 -1.81
CA THR A 314 -14.06 14.02 -1.45
C THR A 314 -14.71 15.34 -1.00
N ASP A 315 -16.03 15.48 -1.08
CA ASP A 315 -16.75 16.74 -0.88
C ASP A 315 -16.74 17.26 0.57
N MET A 316 -16.59 16.38 1.56
CA MET A 316 -16.50 16.75 2.99
C MET A 316 -15.05 16.87 3.50
N VAL A 317 -14.03 16.53 2.69
CA VAL A 317 -12.65 16.41 3.19
C VAL A 317 -12.11 17.74 3.73
N GLN A 318 -12.44 18.87 3.10
CA GLN A 318 -12.00 20.20 3.57
C GLN A 318 -12.51 20.48 4.99
N GLU A 319 -13.78 20.19 5.30
CA GLU A 319 -14.35 20.42 6.63
C GLU A 319 -13.64 19.59 7.72
N LEU A 320 -13.27 18.35 7.39
CA LEU A 320 -12.52 17.48 8.31
C LEU A 320 -11.11 18.00 8.57
N VAL A 321 -10.48 18.56 7.54
CA VAL A 321 -9.15 19.18 7.65
C VAL A 321 -9.22 20.43 8.52
N ASP A 322 -10.20 21.31 8.28
CA ASP A 322 -10.36 22.55 9.04
C ASP A 322 -10.61 22.28 10.53
N LYS A 323 -11.50 21.33 10.86
CA LYS A 323 -11.76 20.91 12.24
C LYS A 323 -10.53 20.35 12.92
N ASN A 324 -9.77 19.47 12.27
CA ASN A 324 -8.55 18.92 12.85
C ASN A 324 -7.47 19.99 13.01
N ASN A 325 -7.32 20.91 12.06
CA ASN A 325 -6.37 22.02 12.18
C ASN A 325 -6.72 22.94 13.36
N GLU A 326 -8.00 23.18 13.64
CA GLU A 326 -8.43 23.93 14.83
C GLU A 326 -8.01 23.22 16.12
N VAL A 327 -8.34 21.92 16.24
CA VAL A 327 -8.07 21.11 17.43
C VAL A 327 -6.58 21.00 17.71
N PHE A 328 -5.77 20.84 16.67
CA PHE A 328 -4.33 20.62 16.80
C PHE A 328 -3.48 21.89 16.65
N ARG A 329 -4.09 23.08 16.57
CA ARG A 329 -3.39 24.35 16.28
C ARG A 329 -2.24 24.65 17.24
N ASP A 330 -2.45 24.42 18.53
CA ASP A 330 -1.54 24.87 19.60
C ASP A 330 -0.51 23.82 20.03
N TYR A 331 -0.46 22.69 19.32
CA TYR A 331 0.49 21.59 19.57
C TYR A 331 1.67 21.62 18.60
N ASP A 332 2.86 21.34 19.13
CA ASP A 332 4.10 21.31 18.34
C ASP A 332 4.23 20.01 17.54
N THR A 333 3.57 18.93 17.97
CA THR A 333 3.61 17.61 17.33
C THR A 333 2.30 16.87 17.49
N VAL A 334 1.80 16.30 16.41
CA VAL A 334 0.63 15.42 16.36
C VAL A 334 1.10 13.98 16.12
N LEU A 335 1.09 13.16 17.17
CA LEU A 335 1.38 11.74 17.08
C LEU A 335 0.20 10.96 16.52
N THR A 336 0.49 9.87 15.82
CA THR A 336 -0.53 8.90 15.42
C THR A 336 -0.01 7.47 15.49
N ILE A 337 -0.91 6.56 15.86
CA ILE A 337 -0.66 5.11 15.94
C ILE A 337 -1.37 4.34 14.83
N CYS A 338 -1.73 5.03 13.74
CA CYS A 338 -2.41 4.43 12.60
C CYS A 338 -1.73 4.85 11.31
N ALA A 339 -1.15 3.87 10.61
CA ALA A 339 -0.51 4.09 9.32
C ALA A 339 -1.41 4.84 8.32
N GLY A 340 -2.72 4.55 8.31
CA GLY A 340 -3.69 5.21 7.44
C GLY A 340 -3.91 6.68 7.79
N CYS A 341 -4.11 6.98 9.06
CA CYS A 341 -4.24 8.35 9.54
C CYS A 341 -2.94 9.13 9.27
N GLY A 342 -1.78 8.58 9.63
CA GLY A 342 -0.48 9.22 9.41
C GLY A 342 -0.21 9.54 7.95
N SER A 343 -0.46 8.62 7.02
CA SER A 343 -0.30 8.92 5.59
C SER A 343 -1.29 9.97 5.08
N THR A 344 -2.54 9.98 5.56
CA THR A 344 -3.53 10.96 5.10
C THR A 344 -3.26 12.35 5.67
N LEU A 345 -2.93 12.44 6.95
CA LEU A 345 -2.51 13.68 7.62
C LEU A 345 -1.22 14.25 7.00
N LYS A 346 -0.21 13.41 6.70
CA LYS A 346 1.06 13.87 6.11
C LYS A 346 0.98 14.19 4.61
N ASN A 347 0.20 13.44 3.82
CA ASN A 347 0.28 13.52 2.35
C ASN A 347 -0.99 14.02 1.64
N ASP A 348 -2.16 13.94 2.29
CA ASP A 348 -3.42 14.37 1.68
C ASP A 348 -3.91 15.70 2.26
N HIS A 349 -3.89 15.86 3.59
CA HIS A 349 -4.29 17.11 4.26
C HIS A 349 -3.55 18.37 3.79
N PRO A 350 -2.24 18.33 3.42
CA PRO A 350 -1.57 19.52 2.88
C PRO A 350 -2.18 20.06 1.59
N LYS A 351 -2.86 19.21 0.80
CA LYS A 351 -3.60 19.66 -0.40
C LYS A 351 -4.80 20.54 -0.06
N TYR A 352 -5.26 20.49 1.19
CA TYR A 352 -6.40 21.23 1.75
C TYR A 352 -5.94 22.31 2.75
N GLY A 353 -4.64 22.63 2.80
CA GLY A 353 -4.09 23.74 3.58
C GLY A 353 -3.62 23.41 5.00
N SER A 354 -3.59 22.13 5.40
CA SER A 354 -3.02 21.74 6.70
C SER A 354 -1.48 21.83 6.70
N ASN A 355 -0.92 22.30 7.81
CA ASN A 355 0.52 22.33 8.09
C ASN A 355 0.87 21.63 9.42
N LEU A 356 0.01 20.72 9.89
CA LEU A 356 0.26 20.01 11.15
C LEU A 356 1.57 19.21 11.08
N ASN A 357 2.38 19.30 12.14
CA ASN A 357 3.59 18.50 12.28
C ASN A 357 3.23 17.09 12.76
N VAL A 358 2.92 16.21 11.82
CA VAL A 358 2.44 14.86 12.10
C VAL A 358 3.62 13.90 12.17
N MET A 359 3.64 13.03 13.18
CA MET A 359 4.67 11.99 13.34
C MET A 359 4.03 10.65 13.70
N ASP A 360 4.55 9.57 13.12
CA ASP A 360 4.11 8.23 13.49
C ASP A 360 4.76 7.84 14.82
N ILE A 361 4.04 7.09 15.66
CA ILE A 361 4.56 6.73 16.98
C ILE A 361 5.86 5.91 16.93
N SER A 362 6.07 5.12 15.88
CA SER A 362 7.33 4.37 15.73
C SER A 362 8.54 5.30 15.50
N GLU A 363 8.35 6.41 14.77
CA GLU A 363 9.39 7.43 14.63
C GLU A 363 9.67 8.14 15.95
N PHE A 364 8.63 8.34 16.75
CA PHE A 364 8.76 9.05 18.02
C PHE A 364 9.42 8.21 19.12
N LEU A 365 9.10 6.91 19.20
CA LEU A 365 9.56 6.03 20.28
C LEU A 365 10.94 5.43 20.07
N VAL A 366 11.41 5.25 18.83
CA VAL A 366 12.63 4.47 18.53
C VAL A 366 13.86 4.86 19.36
N ASP A 367 14.02 6.15 19.68
CA ASP A 367 15.15 6.67 20.47
C ASP A 367 14.76 7.09 21.90
N LYS A 368 13.56 6.74 22.37
CA LYS A 368 13.01 7.17 23.67
C LYS A 368 12.64 6.02 24.61
N LEU A 369 12.82 4.78 24.19
CA LEU A 369 12.50 3.60 25.00
C LEU A 369 13.60 3.34 26.04
N ASP A 370 13.21 3.32 27.30
CA ASP A 370 14.01 2.90 28.44
C ASP A 370 13.94 1.38 28.57
N THR A 371 14.87 0.69 27.90
CA THR A 371 14.91 -0.78 27.85
C THR A 371 15.26 -1.42 29.21
N ASP A 372 15.87 -0.68 30.14
CA ASP A 372 16.20 -1.20 31.49
C ASP A 372 14.95 -1.46 32.33
N LYS A 373 13.82 -0.84 31.97
CA LYS A 373 12.51 -1.06 32.61
C LYS A 373 11.72 -2.20 31.97
N MET A 374 12.20 -2.78 30.86
CA MET A 374 11.51 -3.86 30.17
C MET A 374 11.86 -5.21 30.77
N LYS A 375 10.88 -6.12 30.86
CA LYS A 375 11.13 -7.53 31.12
C LYS A 375 11.40 -8.30 29.84
N GLU A 376 12.03 -9.47 29.97
CA GLU A 376 12.21 -10.38 28.84
C GLU A 376 10.90 -11.03 28.42
N LEU A 377 10.54 -10.94 27.14
CA LEU A 377 9.31 -11.54 26.62
C LEU A 377 9.48 -12.99 26.12
N ASN A 378 10.71 -13.41 25.80
CA ASN A 378 11.03 -14.76 25.32
C ASN A 378 10.08 -15.28 24.23
N THR A 379 9.79 -14.46 23.22
CA THR A 379 8.85 -14.78 22.14
C THR A 379 9.45 -14.48 20.76
N THR A 380 9.02 -15.24 19.75
CA THR A 380 9.41 -15.01 18.36
C THR A 380 8.36 -14.20 17.62
N VAL A 381 8.75 -13.07 17.02
CA VAL A 381 7.83 -12.20 16.27
C VAL A 381 8.27 -11.99 14.83
N THR A 382 7.30 -11.73 13.96
CA THR A 382 7.52 -11.22 12.60
C THR A 382 6.85 -9.86 12.42
N TRP A 383 7.20 -9.14 11.36
CA TRP A 383 6.66 -7.81 11.06
C TRP A 383 5.84 -7.79 9.77
N HIS A 384 4.72 -7.06 9.79
CA HIS A 384 3.98 -6.66 8.61
C HIS A 384 4.14 -5.17 8.35
N ASP A 385 4.69 -4.80 7.19
CA ASP A 385 4.79 -3.39 6.76
C ASP A 385 3.43 -2.87 6.24
N PRO A 386 2.73 -1.97 6.95
CA PRO A 386 1.49 -1.40 6.45
C PRO A 386 1.76 -0.54 5.22
N CYS A 387 0.84 -0.62 4.25
CA CYS A 387 0.98 0.06 2.97
C CYS A 387 1.20 1.58 3.13
N HIS A 388 0.40 2.21 3.98
CA HIS A 388 0.45 3.63 4.25
C HIS A 388 1.63 4.05 5.14
N LEU A 389 2.24 3.14 5.90
CA LEU A 389 3.46 3.42 6.67
C LEU A 389 4.68 3.41 5.73
N GLY A 390 4.97 2.26 5.12
CA GLY A 390 6.19 2.08 4.34
C GLY A 390 6.17 2.75 2.97
N ARG A 391 5.05 2.73 2.24
CA ARG A 391 4.93 3.38 0.92
C ARG A 391 4.33 4.79 1.01
N GLY A 392 3.49 5.05 2.01
CA GLY A 392 2.86 6.36 2.20
C GLY A 392 3.77 7.34 2.94
N GLN A 393 4.32 6.95 4.08
CA GLN A 393 5.13 7.81 4.93
C GLN A 393 6.64 7.60 4.76
N GLY A 394 7.07 6.47 4.17
CA GLY A 394 8.48 6.15 3.98
C GLY A 394 9.16 5.50 5.18
N ILE A 395 8.39 5.22 6.25
CA ILE A 395 8.87 4.68 7.52
C ILE A 395 8.99 3.15 7.40
N LYS A 396 10.19 2.63 7.64
CA LYS A 396 10.51 1.19 7.48
C LYS A 396 11.50 0.67 8.52
N GLY A 397 12.52 1.46 8.87
CA GLY A 397 13.57 1.06 9.82
C GLY A 397 13.08 1.08 11.25
N GLN A 398 12.49 2.21 11.66
CA GLN A 398 12.13 2.50 13.04
C GLN A 398 11.30 1.41 13.73
N PRO A 399 10.27 0.81 13.08
CA PRO A 399 9.55 -0.30 13.71
C PRO A 399 10.43 -1.53 13.97
N ARG A 400 11.38 -1.84 13.09
CA ARG A 400 12.31 -2.97 13.25
C ARG A 400 13.32 -2.68 14.35
N ASP A 401 13.87 -1.47 14.37
CA ASP A 401 14.78 -1.01 15.41
C ASP A 401 14.13 -1.08 16.81
N ILE A 402 12.82 -0.78 16.91
CA ILE A 402 12.05 -0.98 18.15
C ILE A 402 11.94 -2.46 18.51
N LEU A 403 11.61 -3.34 17.56
CA LEU A 403 11.48 -4.78 17.84
C LEU A 403 12.80 -5.40 18.34
N GLU A 404 13.93 -4.95 17.78
CA GLU A 404 15.27 -5.42 18.17
C GLU A 404 15.72 -4.91 19.55
N GLN A 405 15.12 -3.83 20.06
CA GLN A 405 15.41 -3.29 21.39
C GLN A 405 14.71 -4.03 22.53
N ILE A 406 13.64 -4.79 22.25
CA ILE A 406 12.86 -5.45 23.31
C ILE A 406 13.58 -6.71 23.82
N PRO A 407 13.94 -6.79 25.11
CA PRO A 407 14.64 -7.95 25.66
C PRO A 407 13.88 -9.26 25.45
N GLY A 408 14.58 -10.31 25.04
CA GLY A 408 14.02 -11.65 24.81
C GLY A 408 13.14 -11.79 23.56
N VAL A 409 12.97 -10.74 22.74
CA VAL A 409 12.27 -10.86 21.45
C VAL A 409 13.22 -11.40 20.37
N THR A 410 12.81 -12.48 19.71
CA THR A 410 13.49 -12.99 18.50
C THR A 410 12.75 -12.50 17.27
N PHE A 411 13.33 -11.54 16.54
CA PHE A 411 12.74 -11.02 15.31
C PHE A 411 13.08 -11.89 14.10
N LYS A 412 12.06 -12.36 13.38
CA LYS A 412 12.18 -13.05 12.09
C LYS A 412 11.49 -12.23 11.00
N GLU A 413 12.29 -11.69 10.07
CA GLU A 413 11.76 -10.91 8.95
C GLU A 413 10.96 -11.81 7.98
N MET A 414 9.73 -11.40 7.68
CA MET A 414 8.91 -12.04 6.65
C MET A 414 9.53 -11.84 5.27
N LYS A 415 9.41 -12.84 4.38
CA LYS A 415 9.89 -12.72 2.99
C LYS A 415 9.28 -11.54 2.21
N TYR A 416 7.99 -11.28 2.40
CA TYR A 416 7.23 -10.21 1.71
C TYR A 416 6.43 -9.35 2.71
N PRO A 417 7.11 -8.58 3.58
CA PRO A 417 6.47 -7.89 4.71
C PRO A 417 5.46 -6.86 4.21
N CYS A 418 5.79 -6.17 3.10
CA CYS A 418 5.00 -5.10 2.48
C CYS A 418 3.88 -5.55 1.54
N GLN A 419 3.62 -6.86 1.44
CA GLN A 419 2.45 -7.38 0.72
C GLN A 419 1.17 -6.94 1.43
N CYS A 420 0.22 -6.37 0.68
CA CYS A 420 -1.02 -5.79 1.23
C CYS A 420 -1.84 -6.83 2.01
N CYS A 421 -2.35 -6.44 3.19
CA CYS A 421 -3.23 -7.29 4.00
C CYS A 421 -4.66 -7.43 3.44
N GLY A 422 -5.09 -6.53 2.55
CA GLY A 422 -6.41 -6.57 1.89
C GLY A 422 -7.47 -5.59 2.43
N ALA A 423 -7.25 -4.95 3.58
CA ALA A 423 -8.30 -4.17 4.25
C ALA A 423 -8.59 -2.79 3.62
N GLY A 424 -7.58 -2.16 3.02
CA GLY A 424 -7.62 -0.76 2.60
C GLY A 424 -8.47 -0.48 1.35
N GLY A 425 -8.58 0.81 0.98
CA GLY A 425 -9.21 1.21 -0.28
C GLY A 425 -10.73 1.04 -0.35
N GLY A 426 -11.39 0.83 0.79
CA GLY A 426 -12.82 0.48 0.88
C GLY A 426 -13.12 -1.01 0.64
N ILE A 427 -12.09 -1.85 0.43
CA ILE A 427 -12.27 -3.25 0.03
C ILE A 427 -12.93 -4.07 1.12
N LYS A 428 -12.57 -3.89 2.40
CA LYS A 428 -13.20 -4.67 3.47
C LYS A 428 -14.72 -4.47 3.55
N ALA A 429 -15.22 -3.28 3.17
CA ALA A 429 -16.65 -2.99 3.14
C ALA A 429 -17.32 -3.41 1.82
N GLY A 430 -16.73 -3.05 0.67
CA GLY A 430 -17.37 -3.25 -0.63
C GLY A 430 -17.07 -4.59 -1.31
N HIS A 431 -15.96 -5.24 -0.96
CA HIS A 431 -15.50 -6.51 -1.52
C HIS A 431 -14.82 -7.37 -0.45
N PRO A 432 -15.55 -7.80 0.60
CA PRO A 432 -15.00 -8.57 1.71
C PRO A 432 -14.33 -9.88 1.26
N GLU A 433 -14.77 -10.47 0.15
CA GLU A 433 -14.15 -11.65 -0.47
C GLU A 433 -12.71 -11.39 -0.95
N ILE A 434 -12.45 -10.19 -1.47
CA ILE A 434 -11.11 -9.76 -1.87
C ILE A 434 -10.25 -9.51 -0.63
N ALA A 435 -10.79 -8.81 0.37
CA ALA A 435 -10.10 -8.56 1.64
C ALA A 435 -9.66 -9.87 2.30
N MET A 436 -10.57 -10.84 2.38
CA MET A 436 -10.34 -12.15 2.99
C MET A 436 -9.33 -12.98 2.20
N THR A 437 -9.41 -13.01 0.87
CA THR A 437 -8.45 -13.76 0.05
C THR A 437 -7.03 -13.23 0.25
N LEU A 438 -6.86 -11.90 0.24
CA LEU A 438 -5.56 -11.28 0.49
C LEU A 438 -5.08 -11.47 1.93
N ALA A 439 -6.00 -11.48 2.90
CA ALA A 439 -5.69 -11.78 4.30
C ALA A 439 -5.15 -13.20 4.47
N LYS A 440 -5.77 -14.21 3.84
CA LYS A 440 -5.30 -15.60 3.85
C LYS A 440 -3.92 -15.76 3.23
N GLU A 441 -3.65 -15.09 2.11
CA GLU A 441 -2.31 -15.11 1.50
C GLU A 441 -1.27 -14.43 2.40
N LYS A 442 -1.64 -13.36 3.10
CA LYS A 442 -0.78 -12.73 4.12
C LYS A 442 -0.56 -13.67 5.31
N ALA A 443 -1.59 -14.36 5.78
CA ALA A 443 -1.52 -15.32 6.88
C ALA A 443 -0.56 -16.48 6.59
N LYS A 444 -0.61 -17.06 5.39
CA LYS A 444 0.39 -18.07 4.96
C LYS A 444 1.82 -17.55 5.00
N MET A 445 2.05 -16.32 4.51
CA MET A 445 3.38 -15.68 4.59
C MET A 445 3.85 -15.44 6.03
N ILE A 446 2.93 -15.26 6.97
CA ILE A 446 3.22 -15.14 8.40
C ILE A 446 3.57 -16.52 8.98
N GLU A 447 2.75 -17.53 8.68
CA GLU A 447 2.98 -18.92 9.09
C GLU A 447 4.36 -19.43 8.63
N ASP A 448 4.77 -19.12 7.39
CA ASP A 448 6.08 -19.50 6.84
C ASP A 448 7.28 -18.97 7.66
N THR A 449 7.09 -17.94 8.49
CA THR A 449 8.16 -17.40 9.35
C THR A 449 8.40 -18.25 10.60
N GLY A 450 7.41 -19.05 11.01
CA GLY A 450 7.42 -19.75 12.30
C GLY A 450 7.52 -18.80 13.49
N ALA A 451 6.94 -17.60 13.39
CA ALA A 451 6.77 -16.67 14.50
C ALA A 451 5.47 -16.97 15.27
N GLU A 452 5.46 -16.68 16.57
CA GLU A 452 4.30 -16.83 17.46
C GLU A 452 3.33 -15.65 17.33
N SER A 453 3.81 -14.51 16.85
CA SER A 453 2.99 -13.31 16.63
C SER A 453 3.47 -12.50 15.44
N VAL A 454 2.53 -11.83 14.79
CA VAL A 454 2.79 -10.84 13.74
C VAL A 454 2.51 -9.45 14.28
N ILE A 455 3.54 -8.61 14.23
CA ILE A 455 3.47 -7.25 14.70
C ILE A 455 3.25 -6.31 13.52
N THR A 456 2.41 -5.30 13.74
CA THR A 456 2.12 -4.20 12.81
C THR A 456 1.90 -2.94 13.63
N ILE A 457 1.86 -1.77 13.00
CA ILE A 457 1.44 -0.53 13.68
C ILE A 457 0.03 -0.09 13.29
N CYS A 458 -0.56 -0.70 12.26
CA CYS A 458 -1.83 -0.24 11.72
C CYS A 458 -2.99 -1.07 12.32
N PRO A 459 -3.92 -0.46 13.08
CA PRO A 459 -5.04 -1.19 13.68
C PRO A 459 -5.94 -1.89 12.64
N PHE A 460 -6.12 -1.28 11.46
CA PHE A 460 -6.83 -1.92 10.34
C PHE A 460 -6.11 -3.16 9.79
N CYS A 461 -4.77 -3.15 9.78
CA CYS A 461 -4.00 -4.31 9.34
C CYS A 461 -4.04 -5.41 10.39
N GLN A 462 -3.88 -5.08 11.67
CA GLN A 462 -4.02 -6.02 12.78
C GLN A 462 -5.36 -6.76 12.69
N TYR A 463 -6.46 -6.00 12.61
CA TYR A 463 -7.80 -6.55 12.53
C TYR A 463 -8.00 -7.48 11.32
N ASN A 464 -7.54 -7.09 10.12
CA ASN A 464 -7.73 -7.92 8.93
C ASN A 464 -6.74 -9.09 8.81
N ILE A 465 -5.57 -8.99 9.42
CA ILE A 465 -4.61 -10.08 9.46
C ILE A 465 -5.10 -11.16 10.42
N GLN A 466 -5.67 -10.79 11.58
CA GLN A 466 -6.27 -11.75 12.50
C GLN A 466 -7.37 -12.55 11.81
N ASP A 467 -8.31 -11.90 11.11
CA ASP A 467 -9.33 -12.58 10.31
C ASP A 467 -8.73 -13.59 9.31
N GLY A 468 -7.57 -13.26 8.72
CA GLY A 468 -6.86 -14.12 7.78
C GLY A 468 -6.22 -15.35 8.44
N LEU A 469 -5.65 -15.18 9.63
CA LEU A 469 -5.05 -16.23 10.45
C LEU A 469 -6.13 -17.20 10.95
N ASP A 470 -7.23 -16.66 11.48
CA ASP A 470 -8.38 -17.46 11.94
C ASP A 470 -8.95 -18.27 10.77
N ALA A 471 -9.04 -17.69 9.57
CA ALA A 471 -9.58 -18.35 8.40
C ALA A 471 -8.66 -19.40 7.74
N ILE A 472 -7.45 -19.60 8.26
CA ILE A 472 -6.54 -20.71 7.94
C ILE A 472 -6.25 -21.60 9.16
N ASP A 473 -7.09 -21.52 10.20
CA ASP A 473 -6.99 -22.30 11.44
C ASP A 473 -5.67 -22.07 12.22
N ARG A 474 -5.12 -20.85 12.15
CA ARG A 474 -3.90 -20.41 12.86
C ARG A 474 -4.21 -19.35 13.93
N GLU A 475 -5.26 -19.60 14.72
CA GLU A 475 -5.66 -18.76 15.85
C GLU A 475 -4.59 -18.67 16.96
N ASP A 476 -3.62 -19.59 16.96
CA ASP A 476 -2.46 -19.62 17.82
C ASP A 476 -1.48 -18.47 17.54
N ILE A 477 -1.43 -17.97 16.30
CA ILE A 477 -0.65 -16.77 15.96
C ILE A 477 -1.50 -15.53 16.22
N LYS A 478 -0.97 -14.58 17.00
CA LYS A 478 -1.66 -13.31 17.27
C LYS A 478 -1.16 -12.19 16.37
N ALA A 479 -2.09 -11.43 15.78
CA ALA A 479 -1.79 -10.15 15.17
C ALA A 479 -1.89 -9.04 16.21
N MET A 480 -0.80 -8.32 16.43
CA MET A 480 -0.70 -7.30 17.48
C MET A 480 -0.19 -5.97 16.95
N ASN A 481 -0.63 -4.88 17.56
CA ASN A 481 0.02 -3.60 17.42
C ASN A 481 1.38 -3.62 18.12
N ILE A 482 2.37 -2.91 17.57
CA ILE A 482 3.70 -2.78 18.21
C ILE A 482 3.61 -2.18 19.62
N ILE A 483 2.61 -1.32 19.86
CA ILE A 483 2.37 -0.72 21.18
C ILE A 483 1.92 -1.77 22.20
N GLU A 484 1.11 -2.74 21.80
CA GLU A 484 0.69 -3.84 22.69
C GLU A 484 1.89 -4.71 23.08
N LEU A 485 2.80 -4.98 22.13
CA LEU A 485 4.03 -5.72 22.43
C LEU A 485 4.93 -4.95 23.41
N LEU A 486 5.06 -3.63 23.22
CA LEU A 486 5.80 -2.77 24.15
C LEU A 486 5.15 -2.75 25.54
N GLN A 487 3.82 -2.68 25.62
CA GLN A 487 3.10 -2.72 26.88
C GLN A 487 3.38 -4.03 27.63
N LEU A 488 3.37 -5.17 26.95
CA LEU A 488 3.77 -6.46 27.57
C LEU A 488 5.18 -6.41 28.14
N ALA A 489 6.11 -5.73 27.48
CA ALA A 489 7.49 -5.57 27.98
C ALA A 489 7.58 -4.67 29.23
N TYR A 490 6.70 -3.67 29.37
CA TYR A 490 6.68 -2.77 30.52
C TYR A 490 5.79 -3.22 31.68
N GLN A 491 4.90 -4.19 31.48
CA GLN A 491 4.05 -4.73 32.54
C GLN A 491 4.88 -5.52 33.56
N LYS A 492 4.76 -5.14 34.83
CA LYS A 492 5.33 -5.90 35.96
C LYS A 492 4.58 -7.24 36.11
N ASP A 493 5.33 -8.28 36.45
CA ASP A 493 4.80 -9.65 36.67
C ASP A 493 3.79 -9.74 37.83
#